data_AF-A0A7S4HYH9-F1
#
_entry.id   AF-A0A7S4HYH9-F1
#
_cell.length_a   1.000
_cell.length_b   1.000
_cell.length_c   1.000
_cell.angle_alpha   90.00
_cell.angle_beta   90.00
_cell.angle_gamma   90.00
#
_symmetry.space_group_name_H-M   'P 1'
#
loop_
_entity.id
_entity.type
_entity.pdbx_description
1 polymer ?
#
loop_
_entity_poly.entity_id
_entity_poly.type
_entity_poly.pdbx_seq_one_letter_code
_entity_poly.pdbx_strand_id
1 'polypeptide(L)'
;RILPSCLNFLPGPFCKSITNSYSVQTLFDITSSLLDDALCSDAITAATILRNDSPATSLISSMLKEWTKGALRKIAKPAISKICKKPSLEIDSLKHPELNSSIGTVEENVNYLKKTVQGLINRFLKYSNLFDSNVRKVLKLVYSKCNEAIPGTGLAGVGSFVFLRLICPAIISPKIYELTKSDLTPKQLRGLVLVLKILQNTVNGVSFDGSKESYLVSMNEIVVGNQNLIKDGLKKLVIEEGPCSISVPVKRTKPNKQKALTEDQMSICKYIVVYAASAQNKLDEDSRALLHLVIPDMPESDSDTTDYSYSNDSDSELTEIDRIEQYFLEN
;
A
#
# COMPACT_ATOMS: atom_id res chain seq x y z
N ARG A 1 -4.24 -18.28 -6.42
CA ARG A 1 -3.49 -19.56 -6.38
C ARG A 1 -2.09 -19.42 -6.98
N ILE A 2 -1.91 -18.86 -8.19
CA ILE A 2 -0.57 -18.57 -8.73
C ILE A 2 0.17 -17.47 -7.93
N LEU A 3 -0.56 -16.42 -7.53
CA LEU A 3 0.02 -15.22 -6.89
C LEU A 3 0.80 -15.43 -5.58
N PRO A 4 0.31 -16.18 -4.58
CA PRO A 4 1.07 -16.43 -3.37
C PRO A 4 2.28 -17.34 -3.57
N SER A 5 2.28 -18.15 -4.65
CA SER A 5 3.27 -19.20 -4.85
C SER A 5 4.60 -18.69 -5.42
N CYS A 6 4.60 -17.64 -6.24
CA CYS A 6 5.80 -17.30 -7.02
C CYS A 6 6.72 -16.28 -6.38
N LEU A 7 6.21 -15.41 -5.51
CA LEU A 7 6.96 -14.22 -5.10
C LEU A 7 6.71 -13.78 -3.66
N ASN A 8 7.80 -13.34 -3.02
CA ASN A 8 7.73 -12.66 -1.72
C ASN A 8 7.07 -11.27 -1.82
N PHE A 9 6.86 -10.72 -3.01
CA PHE A 9 6.22 -9.42 -3.26
C PHE A 9 5.61 -9.34 -4.67
N LEU A 10 4.41 -8.76 -4.80
CA LEU A 10 3.80 -8.48 -6.11
C LEU A 10 4.18 -7.07 -6.61
N PRO A 11 4.70 -6.91 -7.84
CA PRO A 11 5.01 -5.61 -8.41
C PRO A 11 3.81 -4.67 -8.46
N GLY A 12 4.06 -3.38 -8.23
CA GLY A 12 3.04 -2.33 -8.22
C GLY A 12 2.18 -2.25 -9.48
N PRO A 13 2.77 -2.26 -10.71
CA PRO A 13 1.99 -2.25 -11.94
C PRO A 13 1.03 -3.43 -12.05
N PHE A 14 1.50 -4.62 -11.71
CA PHE A 14 0.68 -5.83 -11.73
C PHE A 14 -0.48 -5.78 -10.72
N CYS A 15 -0.21 -5.32 -9.48
CA CYS A 15 -1.26 -5.12 -8.48
C CYS A 15 -2.33 -4.12 -8.95
N LYS A 16 -1.92 -3.07 -9.67
CA LYS A 16 -2.84 -2.09 -10.26
C LYS A 16 -3.68 -2.73 -11.35
N SER A 17 -3.07 -3.49 -12.26
CA SER A 17 -3.78 -4.22 -13.32
C SER A 17 -4.83 -5.17 -12.74
N ILE A 18 -4.47 -5.93 -11.69
CA ILE A 18 -5.42 -6.78 -10.94
C ILE A 18 -6.56 -5.95 -10.36
N THR A 19 -6.24 -4.87 -9.65
CA THR A 19 -7.23 -4.00 -8.98
C THR A 19 -8.24 -3.42 -9.98
N ASN A 20 -7.80 -3.11 -11.19
CA ASN A 20 -8.64 -2.53 -12.24
C ASN A 20 -9.46 -3.56 -13.02
N SER A 21 -8.93 -4.78 -13.17
CA SER A 21 -9.51 -5.79 -14.06
C SER A 21 -10.54 -6.68 -13.37
N TYR A 22 -10.34 -7.00 -12.09
CA TYR A 22 -11.18 -7.95 -11.38
C TYR A 22 -12.35 -7.30 -10.65
N SER A 23 -13.43 -8.09 -10.49
CA SER A 23 -14.57 -7.67 -9.67
C SER A 23 -14.14 -7.48 -8.21
N VAL A 24 -14.84 -6.60 -7.49
CA VAL A 24 -14.59 -6.37 -6.06
C VAL A 24 -14.62 -7.69 -5.28
N GLN A 25 -15.61 -8.55 -5.53
CA GLN A 25 -15.72 -9.84 -4.83
C GLN A 25 -14.51 -10.74 -5.10
N THR A 26 -14.08 -10.84 -6.36
CA THR A 26 -12.87 -11.61 -6.71
C THR A 26 -11.62 -11.07 -6.01
N LEU A 27 -11.47 -9.74 -5.94
CA LEU A 27 -10.36 -9.11 -5.22
C LEU A 27 -10.39 -9.45 -3.72
N PHE A 28 -11.58 -9.52 -3.13
CA PHE A 28 -11.77 -9.94 -1.74
C PHE A 28 -11.32 -11.38 -1.52
N ASP A 29 -11.73 -12.29 -2.37
CA ASP A 29 -11.42 -13.71 -2.25
C ASP A 29 -9.90 -13.95 -2.40
N ILE A 30 -9.28 -13.29 -3.40
CA ILE A 30 -7.82 -13.30 -3.58
C ILE A 30 -7.13 -12.73 -2.32
N THR A 31 -7.58 -11.57 -1.84
CA THR A 31 -6.96 -10.91 -0.68
C THR A 31 -7.06 -11.76 0.58
N SER A 32 -8.19 -12.43 0.81
CA SER A 32 -8.37 -13.32 1.96
C SER A 32 -7.36 -14.46 1.92
N SER A 33 -7.25 -15.14 0.78
CA SER A 33 -6.28 -16.22 0.60
C SER A 33 -4.83 -15.75 0.80
N LEU A 34 -4.46 -14.59 0.22
CA LEU A 34 -3.11 -14.05 0.40
C LEU A 34 -2.82 -13.65 1.85
N LEU A 35 -3.83 -13.16 2.59
CA LEU A 35 -3.69 -12.84 4.01
C LEU A 35 -3.51 -14.10 4.85
N ASP A 36 -4.22 -15.18 4.55
CA ASP A 36 -4.04 -16.47 5.21
C ASP A 36 -2.59 -16.94 5.06
N ASP A 37 -2.05 -16.92 3.83
CA ASP A 37 -0.66 -17.28 3.56
C ASP A 37 0.33 -16.35 4.30
N ALA A 38 0.09 -15.04 4.27
CA ALA A 38 0.95 -14.04 4.90
C ALA A 38 0.93 -14.09 6.44
N LEU A 39 -0.10 -14.71 7.04
CA LEU A 39 -0.29 -14.79 8.49
C LEU A 39 -0.08 -16.21 9.06
N CYS A 40 0.15 -17.21 8.20
CA CYS A 40 0.34 -18.61 8.58
C CYS A 40 1.69 -18.88 9.29
N SER A 41 2.67 -17.98 9.18
CA SER A 41 4.02 -18.21 9.73
C SER A 41 4.10 -18.00 11.25
N ASP A 42 4.64 -18.99 11.96
CA ASP A 42 4.93 -18.93 13.40
C ASP A 42 5.96 -17.85 13.79
N ALA A 43 6.68 -17.28 12.83
CA ALA A 43 7.66 -16.20 13.07
C ALA A 43 7.01 -14.81 13.22
N ILE A 44 5.69 -14.69 13.02
CA ILE A 44 4.98 -13.42 13.10
C ILE A 44 4.76 -13.05 14.56
N THR A 45 5.08 -11.81 14.89
CA THR A 45 4.86 -11.25 16.23
C THR A 45 3.88 -10.09 16.15
N ALA A 46 3.27 -9.73 17.28
CA ALA A 46 2.46 -8.52 17.37
C ALA A 46 3.19 -7.24 16.89
N ALA A 47 4.53 -7.22 16.99
CA ALA A 47 5.36 -6.10 16.56
C ALA A 47 5.66 -6.10 15.05
N THR A 48 5.55 -7.25 14.37
CA THR A 48 5.88 -7.44 12.95
C THR A 48 4.68 -7.74 12.06
N ILE A 49 3.48 -7.90 12.65
CA ILE A 49 2.26 -8.26 11.93
C ILE A 49 1.97 -7.30 10.78
N LEU A 50 1.94 -7.88 9.56
CA LEU A 50 1.74 -7.16 8.30
C LEU A 50 2.62 -5.89 8.18
N ARG A 51 3.83 -5.91 8.75
CA ARG A 51 4.84 -4.85 8.53
C ARG A 51 5.79 -5.20 7.40
N ASN A 52 6.06 -6.49 7.19
CA ASN A 52 6.88 -6.94 6.08
C ASN A 52 6.08 -6.91 4.77
N ASP A 53 6.79 -6.72 3.67
CA ASP A 53 6.20 -6.81 2.35
C ASP A 53 5.84 -8.27 2.03
N SER A 54 4.70 -8.42 1.37
CA SER A 54 4.09 -9.70 0.98
C SER A 54 3.10 -9.44 -0.16
N PRO A 55 2.73 -10.46 -0.96
CA PRO A 55 1.69 -10.35 -1.97
C PRO A 55 0.38 -9.73 -1.44
N ALA A 56 -0.05 -10.14 -0.24
CA ALA A 56 -1.23 -9.59 0.42
C ALA A 56 -1.10 -8.08 0.64
N THR A 57 0.03 -7.66 1.22
CA THR A 57 0.25 -6.24 1.52
C THR A 57 0.35 -5.39 0.26
N SER A 58 0.95 -5.90 -0.82
CA SER A 58 1.05 -5.19 -2.11
C SER A 58 -0.32 -4.97 -2.74
N LEU A 59 -1.14 -6.04 -2.81
CA LEU A 59 -2.45 -5.98 -3.45
C LEU A 59 -3.40 -5.07 -2.68
N ILE A 60 -3.49 -5.23 -1.35
CA ILE A 60 -4.33 -4.38 -0.49
C ILE A 60 -3.90 -2.91 -0.62
N SER A 61 -2.60 -2.64 -0.62
CA SER A 61 -2.11 -1.26 -0.77
C SER A 61 -2.52 -0.64 -2.10
N SER A 62 -2.48 -1.43 -3.20
CA SER A 62 -2.94 -0.99 -4.52
C SER A 62 -4.44 -0.68 -4.53
N MET A 63 -5.26 -1.58 -3.96
CA MET A 63 -6.70 -1.40 -3.83
C MET A 63 -7.03 -0.14 -3.03
N LEU A 64 -6.41 0.03 -1.85
CA LEU A 64 -6.61 1.19 -1.00
C LEU A 64 -6.18 2.48 -1.69
N LYS A 65 -5.04 2.48 -2.37
CA LYS A 65 -4.56 3.64 -3.14
C LYS A 65 -5.58 4.05 -4.20
N GLU A 66 -6.13 3.10 -4.95
CA GLU A 66 -7.09 3.38 -6.02
C GLU A 66 -8.43 3.87 -5.47
N TRP A 67 -8.98 3.18 -4.47
CA TRP A 67 -10.33 3.45 -3.97
C TRP A 67 -10.40 4.67 -3.03
N THR A 68 -9.28 5.12 -2.47
CA THR A 68 -9.27 6.25 -1.51
C THR A 68 -8.72 7.56 -2.07
N LYS A 69 -8.41 7.67 -3.38
CA LYS A 69 -7.84 8.90 -4.00
C LYS A 69 -8.51 10.19 -3.55
N GLY A 70 -9.85 10.21 -3.54
CA GLY A 70 -10.64 11.37 -3.12
C GLY A 70 -10.44 11.75 -1.65
N ALA A 71 -10.48 10.78 -0.74
CA ALA A 71 -10.27 10.98 0.68
C ALA A 71 -8.81 11.38 0.97
N LEU A 72 -7.85 10.70 0.33
CA LEU A 72 -6.43 10.93 0.50
C LEU A 72 -6.02 12.35 0.10
N ARG A 73 -6.61 12.91 -0.98
CA ARG A 73 -6.44 14.33 -1.33
C ARG A 73 -6.90 15.28 -0.23
N LYS A 74 -7.98 14.97 0.49
CA LYS A 74 -8.48 15.81 1.60
C LYS A 74 -7.65 15.66 2.88
N ILE A 75 -7.01 14.50 3.07
CA ILE A 75 -6.18 14.15 4.23
C ILE A 75 -4.76 14.70 4.07
N ALA A 76 -4.02 14.27 3.05
CA ALA A 76 -2.57 14.46 2.94
C ALA A 76 -2.17 15.77 2.25
N LYS A 77 -2.87 16.17 1.17
CA LYS A 77 -2.51 17.35 0.36
C LYS A 77 -2.33 18.63 1.19
N PRO A 78 -3.19 18.96 2.18
CA PRO A 78 -3.03 20.16 2.97
C PRO A 78 -1.75 20.17 3.83
N ALA A 79 -1.34 19.01 4.35
CA ALA A 79 -0.07 18.90 5.07
C ALA A 79 1.11 19.11 4.13
N ILE A 80 1.10 18.49 2.95
CA ILE A 80 2.13 18.67 1.91
C ILE A 80 2.23 20.15 1.50
N SER A 81 1.10 20.78 1.15
CA SER A 81 1.08 22.19 0.77
C SER A 81 1.56 23.12 1.89
N LYS A 82 1.32 22.76 3.16
CA LYS A 82 1.81 23.51 4.31
C LYS A 82 3.33 23.42 4.40
N ILE A 83 3.90 22.22 4.30
CA ILE A 83 5.36 22.00 4.29
C ILE A 83 6.03 22.74 3.12
N CYS A 84 5.44 22.70 1.92
CA CYS A 84 5.98 23.39 0.74
C CYS A 84 6.12 24.92 0.89
N LYS A 85 5.35 25.55 1.80
CA LYS A 85 5.39 27.00 2.04
C LYS A 85 6.57 27.46 2.89
N LYS A 86 7.22 26.56 3.64
CA LYS A 86 8.38 26.90 4.49
C LYS A 86 9.68 26.49 3.77
N PRO A 87 10.70 27.36 3.75
CA PRO A 87 11.98 27.06 3.10
C PRO A 87 12.81 26.00 3.86
N SER A 88 12.68 25.94 5.19
CA SER A 88 13.31 24.92 6.03
C SER A 88 12.43 24.63 7.26
N LEU A 89 12.37 23.36 7.65
CA LEU A 89 11.73 22.86 8.87
C LEU A 89 12.70 22.02 9.71
N GLU A 90 14.01 22.24 9.52
CA GLU A 90 15.00 21.54 10.31
C GLU A 90 14.90 21.95 11.79
N ILE A 91 15.03 20.95 12.64
CA ILE A 91 14.95 21.06 14.10
C ILE A 91 16.13 20.36 14.79
N ASP A 92 16.96 19.64 14.02
CA ASP A 92 18.23 19.09 14.49
C ASP A 92 19.32 20.16 14.45
N SER A 93 19.66 20.69 15.63
CA SER A 93 20.70 21.72 15.81
C SER A 93 22.08 21.29 15.31
N LEU A 94 22.38 19.98 15.25
CA LEU A 94 23.66 19.47 14.78
C LEU A 94 23.79 19.53 13.25
N LYS A 95 22.68 19.47 12.52
CA LYS A 95 22.66 19.48 11.05
C LYS A 95 22.62 20.88 10.45
N HIS A 96 22.39 21.89 11.27
CA HIS A 96 22.26 23.27 10.78
C HIS A 96 22.83 24.26 11.81
N PRO A 97 24.16 24.42 11.90
CA PRO A 97 24.81 25.31 12.85
C PRO A 97 24.33 26.77 12.76
N GLU A 98 23.91 27.20 11.57
CA GLU A 98 23.34 28.54 11.33
C GLU A 98 21.94 28.76 11.94
N LEU A 99 21.25 27.70 12.40
CA LEU A 99 20.02 27.85 13.20
C LEU A 99 20.30 28.44 14.60
N ASN A 100 21.55 28.35 15.07
CA ASN A 100 21.96 28.89 16.37
C ASN A 100 22.07 30.43 16.35
N SER A 101 22.15 31.03 15.16
CA SER A 101 22.25 32.49 14.96
C SER A 101 20.92 33.22 15.12
N SER A 102 19.79 32.50 15.06
CA SER A 102 18.43 33.05 15.16
C SER A 102 17.62 32.25 16.19
N ILE A 103 17.85 32.59 17.46
CA ILE A 103 17.09 32.14 18.64
C ILE A 103 15.60 32.42 18.36
N GLY A 104 14.84 31.39 18.02
CA GLY A 104 13.42 31.48 17.65
C GLY A 104 13.04 30.57 16.49
N THR A 105 13.97 30.31 15.56
CA THR A 105 13.66 29.56 14.33
C THR A 105 13.34 28.07 14.60
N VAL A 106 14.03 27.45 15.55
CA VAL A 106 13.84 26.02 15.89
C VAL A 106 12.50 25.80 16.60
N GLU A 107 12.19 26.61 17.61
CA GLU A 107 10.93 26.50 18.35
C GLU A 107 9.72 26.78 17.44
N GLU A 108 9.82 27.76 16.54
CA GLU A 108 8.82 27.99 15.51
C GLU A 108 8.64 26.77 14.60
N ASN A 109 9.74 26.14 14.16
CA ASN A 109 9.67 24.94 13.31
C ASN A 109 9.06 23.76 14.07
N VAL A 110 9.39 23.58 15.35
CA VAL A 110 8.78 22.58 16.23
C VAL A 110 7.27 22.79 16.30
N ASN A 111 6.84 24.01 16.62
CA ASN A 111 5.42 24.38 16.69
C ASN A 111 4.72 24.22 15.34
N TYR A 112 5.41 24.50 14.23
CA TYR A 112 4.89 24.31 12.89
C TYR A 112 4.68 22.83 12.56
N LEU A 113 5.63 21.96 12.91
CA LEU A 113 5.54 20.51 12.76
C LEU A 113 4.42 19.95 13.63
N LYS A 114 4.33 20.32 14.92
CA LYS A 114 3.24 19.93 15.83
C LYS A 114 1.88 20.26 15.22
N LYS A 115 1.68 21.52 14.78
CA LYS A 115 0.43 21.95 14.12
C LYS A 115 0.15 21.21 12.82
N THR A 116 1.18 20.79 12.08
CA THR A 116 1.03 20.07 10.80
C THR A 116 0.61 18.63 11.04
N VAL A 117 1.24 17.93 11.98
CA VAL A 117 0.88 16.56 12.38
C VAL A 117 -0.52 16.54 13.00
N GLN A 118 -0.84 17.45 13.93
CA GLN A 118 -2.19 17.55 14.50
C GLN A 118 -3.24 17.80 13.42
N GLY A 119 -2.96 18.70 12.48
CA GLY A 119 -3.85 18.98 11.35
C GLY A 119 -4.08 17.76 10.46
N LEU A 120 -3.05 16.94 10.24
CA LEU A 120 -3.15 15.70 9.48
C LEU A 120 -4.02 14.66 10.20
N ILE A 121 -3.82 14.48 11.52
CA ILE A 121 -4.62 13.56 12.35
C ILE A 121 -6.09 13.99 12.34
N ASN A 122 -6.37 15.28 12.59
CA ASN A 122 -7.73 15.81 12.57
C ASN A 122 -8.41 15.60 11.20
N ARG A 123 -7.65 15.73 10.10
CA ARG A 123 -8.17 15.45 8.76
C ARG A 123 -8.42 13.97 8.53
N PHE A 124 -7.54 13.08 8.99
CA PHE A 124 -7.81 11.64 8.96
C PHE A 124 -9.12 11.31 9.69
N LEU A 125 -9.29 11.81 10.92
CA LEU A 125 -10.52 11.58 11.70
C LEU A 125 -11.76 12.14 11.00
N LYS A 126 -11.64 13.29 10.34
CA LYS A 126 -12.75 13.94 9.63
C LYS A 126 -13.12 13.27 8.30
N TYR A 127 -12.14 12.78 7.54
CA TYR A 127 -12.34 12.31 6.16
C TYR A 127 -12.22 10.79 5.99
N SER A 128 -11.88 10.05 7.05
CA SER A 128 -11.96 8.58 7.08
C SER A 128 -13.39 8.07 6.89
N ASN A 129 -14.41 8.87 7.19
CA ASN A 129 -15.80 8.57 6.86
C ASN A 129 -16.07 8.46 5.35
N LEU A 130 -15.20 9.01 4.50
CA LEU A 130 -15.28 8.87 3.04
C LEU A 130 -14.74 7.54 2.54
N PHE A 131 -14.19 6.69 3.42
CA PHE A 131 -13.79 5.34 3.06
C PHE A 131 -15.06 4.53 2.86
N ASP A 132 -15.28 4.13 1.61
CA ASP A 132 -16.50 3.49 1.15
C ASP A 132 -16.65 2.06 1.70
N SER A 133 -17.77 1.42 1.37
CA SER A 133 -18.07 0.04 1.76
C SER A 133 -16.99 -0.95 1.33
N ASN A 134 -16.39 -0.77 0.15
CA ASN A 134 -15.33 -1.66 -0.36
C ASN A 134 -14.05 -1.53 0.48
N VAL A 135 -13.59 -0.31 0.73
CA VAL A 135 -12.42 -0.06 1.58
C VAL A 135 -12.64 -0.62 2.98
N ARG A 136 -13.81 -0.36 3.58
CA ARG A 136 -14.10 -0.85 4.94
C ARG A 136 -14.19 -2.36 5.01
N LYS A 137 -14.79 -3.02 4.00
CA LYS A 137 -14.83 -4.48 3.96
C LYS A 137 -13.41 -5.08 3.91
N VAL A 138 -12.46 -4.46 3.20
CA VAL A 138 -11.05 -4.91 3.19
C VAL A 138 -10.41 -4.70 4.56
N LEU A 139 -10.61 -3.54 5.19
CA LEU A 139 -10.05 -3.27 6.51
C LEU A 139 -10.65 -4.18 7.60
N LYS A 140 -11.94 -4.52 7.50
CA LYS A 140 -12.61 -5.52 8.36
C LYS A 140 -12.00 -6.91 8.17
N LEU A 141 -11.74 -7.32 6.93
CA LEU A 141 -11.07 -8.59 6.64
C LEU A 141 -9.67 -8.64 7.28
N VAL A 142 -8.85 -7.61 7.07
CA VAL A 142 -7.54 -7.49 7.71
C VAL A 142 -7.66 -7.58 9.24
N TYR A 143 -8.61 -6.86 9.83
CA TYR A 143 -8.83 -6.87 11.27
C TYR A 143 -9.16 -8.27 11.80
N SER A 144 -10.05 -9.00 11.12
CA SER A 144 -10.42 -10.38 11.49
C SER A 144 -9.23 -11.31 11.39
N LYS A 145 -8.57 -11.34 10.23
CA LYS A 145 -7.43 -12.23 9.95
C LYS A 145 -6.26 -12.01 10.90
N CYS A 146 -5.94 -10.76 11.22
CA CYS A 146 -4.92 -10.46 12.22
C CYS A 146 -5.30 -10.97 13.61
N ASN A 147 -6.56 -10.83 14.05
CA ASN A 147 -6.99 -11.33 15.35
C ASN A 147 -7.12 -12.86 15.41
N GLU A 148 -7.43 -13.50 14.28
CA GLU A 148 -7.40 -14.96 14.13
C GLU A 148 -5.97 -15.49 14.30
N ALA A 149 -4.99 -14.84 13.67
CA ALA A 149 -3.58 -15.22 13.78
C ALA A 149 -2.98 -14.88 15.16
N ILE A 150 -3.18 -13.66 15.66
CA ILE A 150 -2.69 -13.20 16.96
C ILE A 150 -3.77 -12.32 17.63
N PRO A 151 -4.46 -12.81 18.66
CA PRO A 151 -5.50 -12.05 19.34
C PRO A 151 -5.03 -10.67 19.82
N GLY A 152 -5.84 -9.63 19.56
CA GLY A 152 -5.57 -8.25 19.97
C GLY A 152 -4.73 -7.43 18.96
N THR A 153 -4.27 -8.04 17.87
CA THR A 153 -3.44 -7.36 16.86
C THR A 153 -4.22 -6.75 15.69
N GLY A 154 -5.55 -6.97 15.62
CA GLY A 154 -6.39 -6.49 14.51
C GLY A 154 -6.23 -5.00 14.20
N LEU A 155 -6.23 -4.12 15.22
CA LEU A 155 -6.04 -2.68 15.00
C LEU A 155 -4.64 -2.32 14.54
N ALA A 156 -3.62 -3.07 14.96
CA ALA A 156 -2.24 -2.86 14.52
C ALA A 156 -2.12 -3.18 13.02
N GLY A 157 -2.73 -4.28 12.56
CA GLY A 157 -2.82 -4.62 11.14
C GLY A 157 -3.53 -3.55 10.31
N VAL A 158 -4.69 -3.06 10.78
CA VAL A 158 -5.42 -1.97 10.11
C VAL A 158 -4.59 -0.67 10.08
N GLY A 159 -3.93 -0.32 11.19
CA GLY A 159 -3.04 0.84 11.26
C GLY A 159 -1.84 0.73 10.31
N SER A 160 -1.31 -0.48 10.11
CA SER A 160 -0.25 -0.79 9.15
C SER A 160 -0.67 -0.47 7.71
N PHE A 161 -1.92 -0.76 7.33
CA PHE A 161 -2.40 -0.38 6.00
C PHE A 161 -2.76 1.10 5.89
N VAL A 162 -3.54 1.63 6.83
CA VAL A 162 -4.07 3.00 6.74
C VAL A 162 -2.96 4.04 6.85
N PHE A 163 -2.03 3.89 7.79
CA PHE A 163 -0.96 4.85 7.99
C PHE A 163 0.30 4.43 7.25
N LEU A 164 0.88 3.27 7.56
CA LEU A 164 2.19 2.90 7.05
C LEU A 164 2.20 2.65 5.53
N ARG A 165 1.11 2.13 4.94
CA ARG A 165 1.04 1.79 3.50
C ARG A 165 0.17 2.69 2.63
N LEU A 166 -0.67 3.53 3.21
CA LEU A 166 -1.54 4.45 2.46
C LEU A 166 -1.17 5.92 2.71
N ILE A 167 -1.36 6.43 3.93
CA ILE A 167 -1.18 7.86 4.22
C ILE A 167 0.31 8.25 4.19
N CYS A 168 1.20 7.47 4.81
CA CYS A 168 2.62 7.78 4.88
C CYS A 168 3.29 7.78 3.48
N PRO A 169 3.06 6.77 2.61
CA PRO A 169 3.58 6.78 1.24
C PRO A 169 3.04 7.95 0.41
N ALA A 170 1.78 8.34 0.62
CA ALA A 170 1.20 9.49 -0.06
C ALA A 170 1.86 10.81 0.32
N ILE A 171 2.34 10.94 1.56
CA ILE A 171 3.04 12.12 2.04
C ILE A 171 4.47 12.16 1.51
N ILE A 172 5.23 11.05 1.53
CA ILE A 172 6.63 11.05 1.09
C ILE A 172 6.79 11.05 -0.43
N SER A 173 5.83 10.48 -1.16
CA SER A 173 5.84 10.39 -2.62
C SER A 173 4.60 11.06 -3.24
N PRO A 174 4.37 12.36 -3.00
CA PRO A 174 3.10 13.02 -3.31
C PRO A 174 2.79 13.11 -4.80
N LYS A 175 3.81 13.05 -5.68
CA LYS A 175 3.63 13.03 -7.14
C LYS A 175 2.97 11.71 -7.61
N ILE A 176 3.42 10.58 -7.05
CA ILE A 176 2.89 9.22 -7.34
C ILE A 176 1.42 9.08 -6.92
N TYR A 177 1.00 9.87 -5.95
CA TYR A 177 -0.37 9.95 -5.43
C TYR A 177 -1.16 11.15 -5.97
N GLU A 178 -0.62 11.85 -6.98
CA GLU A 178 -1.28 13.00 -7.64
C GLU A 178 -1.67 14.13 -6.67
N LEU A 179 -0.93 14.27 -5.56
CA LEU A 179 -1.15 15.28 -4.53
C LEU A 179 -0.42 16.60 -4.83
N THR A 180 0.66 16.53 -5.61
CA THR A 180 1.42 17.68 -6.12
C THR A 180 1.74 17.51 -7.61
N LYS A 181 1.93 18.62 -8.31
CA LYS A 181 2.41 18.64 -9.70
C LYS A 181 3.93 18.86 -9.80
N SER A 182 4.50 19.56 -8.82
CA SER A 182 5.91 19.95 -8.80
C SER A 182 6.74 18.99 -7.96
N ASP A 183 7.99 18.80 -8.38
CA ASP A 183 8.98 18.08 -7.58
C ASP A 183 9.32 18.86 -6.32
N LEU A 184 9.60 18.14 -5.24
CA LEU A 184 9.91 18.72 -3.94
C LEU A 184 11.41 18.91 -3.78
N THR A 185 11.80 20.02 -3.16
CA THR A 185 13.21 20.25 -2.83
C THR A 185 13.67 19.31 -1.72
N PRO A 186 14.98 19.04 -1.58
CA PRO A 186 15.51 18.22 -0.48
C PRO A 186 15.09 18.72 0.91
N LYS A 187 15.00 20.05 1.09
CA LYS A 187 14.54 20.67 2.35
C LYS A 187 13.06 20.39 2.63
N GLN A 188 12.21 20.41 1.60
CA GLN A 188 10.78 20.07 1.74
C GLN A 188 10.59 18.58 2.03
N LEU A 189 11.32 17.70 1.32
CA LEU A 189 11.33 16.26 1.59
C LEU A 189 11.74 15.97 3.02
N ARG A 190 12.78 16.65 3.53
CA ARG A 190 13.20 16.56 4.93
C ARG A 190 12.07 16.94 5.89
N GLY A 191 11.34 18.04 5.63
CA GLY A 191 10.18 18.42 6.43
C GLY A 191 9.07 17.35 6.43
N LEU A 192 8.82 16.71 5.29
CA LEU A 192 7.86 15.60 5.21
C LEU A 192 8.33 14.37 5.98
N VAL A 193 9.62 14.02 5.92
CA VAL A 193 10.20 12.94 6.72
C VAL A 193 9.99 13.19 8.22
N LEU A 194 10.17 14.42 8.69
CA LEU A 194 9.92 14.77 10.10
C LEU A 194 8.45 14.57 10.47
N VAL A 195 7.51 15.04 9.65
CA VAL A 195 6.07 14.81 9.84
C VAL A 195 5.76 13.32 9.92
N LEU A 196 6.36 12.52 9.03
CA LEU A 196 6.14 11.08 8.97
C LEU A 196 6.68 10.34 10.18
N LYS A 197 7.89 10.68 10.66
CA LYS A 197 8.44 10.09 11.88
C LYS A 197 7.53 10.32 13.07
N ILE A 198 7.08 11.56 13.27
CA ILE A 198 6.17 11.91 14.37
C ILE A 198 4.84 11.17 14.23
N LEU A 199 4.26 11.14 13.02
CA LEU A 199 3.00 10.45 12.75
C LEU A 199 3.12 8.95 13.01
N GLN A 200 4.17 8.31 12.51
CA GLN A 200 4.38 6.86 12.65
C GLN A 200 4.58 6.47 14.12
N ASN A 201 5.33 7.26 14.89
CA ASN A 201 5.48 7.07 16.33
C ASN A 201 4.16 7.27 17.09
N THR A 202 3.34 8.24 16.67
CA THR A 202 1.98 8.45 17.21
C THR A 202 1.09 7.23 16.97
N VAL A 203 1.09 6.68 15.74
CA VAL A 203 0.31 5.50 15.37
C VAL A 203 0.78 4.26 16.13
N ASN A 204 2.10 4.08 16.25
CA ASN A 204 2.70 2.97 16.98
C ASN A 204 2.56 3.10 18.51
N GLY A 205 2.25 4.30 19.01
CA GLY A 205 2.23 4.59 20.44
C GLY A 205 3.60 4.57 21.11
N VAL A 206 4.67 4.89 20.38
CA VAL A 206 6.05 4.84 20.87
C VAL A 206 6.63 6.25 20.95
N SER A 207 6.95 6.70 22.16
CA SER A 207 7.62 7.98 22.40
C SER A 207 9.08 7.94 21.96
N PHE A 208 9.63 9.10 21.61
CA PHE A 208 11.05 9.29 21.37
C PHE A 208 11.79 9.24 22.72
N ASP A 209 12.75 8.32 22.85
CA ASP A 209 13.59 8.13 24.04
C ASP A 209 14.77 9.11 24.10
N GLY A 210 15.10 9.75 22.97
CA GLY A 210 16.18 10.71 22.82
C GLY A 210 17.57 10.10 22.62
N SER A 211 17.70 8.77 22.57
CA SER A 211 19.01 8.10 22.45
C SER A 211 19.67 8.32 21.10
N LYS A 212 18.87 8.31 20.02
CA LYS A 212 19.33 8.50 18.64
C LYS A 212 18.87 9.83 18.01
N GLU A 213 17.75 10.36 18.47
CA GLU A 213 17.11 11.55 17.88
C GLU A 213 16.56 12.48 18.98
N SER A 214 17.45 12.99 19.83
CA SER A 214 17.09 13.86 20.98
C SER A 214 16.24 15.07 20.60
N TYR A 215 16.46 15.64 19.41
CA TYR A 215 15.69 16.78 18.89
C TYR A 215 14.18 16.48 18.67
N LEU A 216 13.78 15.21 18.57
CA LEU A 216 12.37 14.80 18.43
C LEU A 216 11.65 14.60 19.76
N VAL A 217 12.34 14.60 20.90
CA VAL A 217 11.72 14.40 22.22
C VAL A 217 10.65 15.46 22.51
N SER A 218 10.83 16.68 21.99
CA SER A 218 9.85 17.78 22.07
C SER A 218 8.50 17.47 21.41
N MET A 219 8.42 16.42 20.57
CA MET A 219 7.21 15.98 19.87
C MET A 219 6.39 14.96 20.66
N ASN A 220 6.91 14.45 21.78
CA ASN A 220 6.24 13.41 22.59
C ASN A 220 4.85 13.83 23.08
N GLU A 221 4.61 15.12 23.29
CA GLU A 221 3.29 15.66 23.61
C GLU A 221 2.24 15.32 22.53
N ILE A 222 2.59 15.50 21.25
CA ILE A 222 1.71 15.13 20.12
C ILE A 222 1.54 13.62 20.04
N VAL A 223 2.64 12.86 20.25
CA VAL A 223 2.62 11.40 20.23
C VAL A 223 1.65 10.86 21.27
N VAL A 224 1.81 11.23 22.53
CA VAL A 224 0.97 10.71 23.63
C VAL A 224 -0.46 11.24 23.53
N GLY A 225 -0.65 12.53 23.24
CA GLY A 225 -1.96 13.16 23.20
C GLY A 225 -2.91 12.64 22.12
N ASN A 226 -2.40 12.02 21.05
CA ASN A 226 -3.22 11.59 19.92
C ASN A 226 -3.37 10.06 19.77
N GLN A 227 -2.70 9.25 20.59
CA GLN A 227 -2.75 7.79 20.48
C GLN A 227 -4.17 7.23 20.51
N ASN A 228 -4.98 7.64 21.48
CA ASN A 228 -6.35 7.16 21.62
C ASN A 228 -7.24 7.64 20.49
N LEU A 229 -7.09 8.89 20.05
CA LEU A 229 -7.83 9.44 18.91
C LEU A 229 -7.58 8.63 17.63
N ILE A 230 -6.32 8.29 17.34
CA ILE A 230 -5.98 7.45 16.19
C ILE A 230 -6.58 6.06 16.33
N LYS A 231 -6.41 5.41 17.50
CA LYS A 231 -6.97 4.08 17.76
C LYS A 231 -8.49 4.07 17.56
N ASP A 232 -9.19 5.07 18.06
CA ASP A 232 -10.63 5.19 17.92
C ASP A 232 -11.04 5.46 16.46
N GLY A 233 -10.29 6.29 15.73
CA GLY A 233 -10.48 6.47 14.29
C GLY A 233 -10.33 5.17 13.49
N LEU A 234 -9.31 4.36 13.82
CA LEU A 234 -9.11 3.04 13.20
C LEU A 234 -10.23 2.06 13.57
N LYS A 235 -10.69 2.05 14.83
CA LYS A 235 -11.85 1.23 15.26
C LYS A 235 -13.11 1.57 14.48
N LYS A 236 -13.39 2.86 14.26
CA LYS A 236 -14.56 3.28 13.47
C LYS A 236 -14.54 2.75 12.04
N LEU A 237 -13.37 2.62 11.43
CA LEU A 237 -13.23 2.06 10.08
C LEU A 237 -13.66 0.59 9.99
N VAL A 238 -13.51 -0.17 11.07
CA VAL A 238 -13.83 -1.61 11.11
C VAL A 238 -15.18 -1.94 11.77
N ILE A 239 -15.76 -1.02 12.53
CA ILE A 239 -17.08 -1.21 13.17
C ILE A 239 -18.19 -0.63 12.29
N GLU A 240 -18.02 0.59 11.80
CA GLU A 240 -19.09 1.30 11.07
C GLU A 240 -19.15 0.87 9.61
N GLU A 241 -20.35 0.90 9.02
CA GLU A 241 -20.52 0.76 7.58
C GLU A 241 -20.09 2.02 6.83
N GLY A 242 -19.58 1.83 5.62
CA GLY A 242 -19.16 2.93 4.75
C GLY A 242 -20.32 3.50 3.96
N PRO A 243 -20.15 4.71 3.41
CA PRO A 243 -21.03 5.14 2.33
C PRO A 243 -20.96 4.09 1.22
N CYS A 244 -22.09 3.85 0.54
CA CYS A 244 -22.12 3.00 -0.63
C CYS A 244 -21.03 3.44 -1.61
N SER A 245 -20.23 2.48 -2.05
CA SER A 245 -19.33 2.68 -3.17
C SER A 245 -20.15 3.20 -4.35
N ILE A 246 -19.93 4.45 -4.76
CA ILE A 246 -20.46 4.94 -6.02
C ILE A 246 -19.71 4.14 -7.07
N SER A 247 -20.38 3.17 -7.66
CA SER A 247 -19.83 2.42 -8.79
C SER A 247 -19.42 3.43 -9.85
N VAL A 248 -18.12 3.64 -10.03
CA VAL A 248 -17.65 4.10 -11.33
C VAL A 248 -18.17 3.05 -12.29
N PRO A 249 -18.92 3.41 -13.34
CA PRO A 249 -19.36 2.43 -14.31
C PRO A 249 -18.08 1.77 -14.84
N VAL A 250 -17.83 0.53 -14.43
CA VAL A 250 -17.01 -0.35 -15.25
C VAL A 250 -17.71 -0.27 -16.59
N LYS A 251 -17.02 0.26 -17.61
CA LYS A 251 -17.55 0.22 -18.97
C LYS A 251 -17.76 -1.26 -19.29
N ARG A 252 -18.94 -1.79 -18.96
CA ARG A 252 -19.46 -3.05 -19.46
C ARG A 252 -19.72 -2.79 -20.93
N THR A 253 -18.66 -2.78 -21.72
CA THR A 253 -18.81 -3.01 -23.14
C THR A 253 -19.43 -4.38 -23.28
N LYS A 254 -20.59 -4.45 -23.95
CA LYS A 254 -21.19 -5.70 -24.38
C LYS A 254 -20.09 -6.60 -24.95
N PRO A 255 -20.10 -7.92 -24.72
CA PRO A 255 -19.12 -8.83 -25.29
C PRO A 255 -19.25 -8.74 -26.81
N ASN A 256 -18.36 -7.99 -27.43
CA ASN A 256 -18.20 -7.94 -28.88
C ASN A 256 -17.07 -8.93 -29.16
N LYS A 257 -17.33 -9.92 -30.02
CA LYS A 257 -16.47 -11.09 -30.31
C LYS A 257 -15.10 -10.79 -30.96
N GLN A 258 -14.58 -9.58 -30.81
CA GLN A 258 -13.24 -9.16 -31.23
C GLN A 258 -12.95 -7.83 -30.56
N LYS A 259 -12.43 -7.86 -29.34
CA LYS A 259 -11.89 -6.66 -28.71
C LYS A 259 -10.59 -7.05 -28.05
N ALA A 260 -9.48 -6.57 -28.63
CA ALA A 260 -8.13 -6.73 -28.11
C ALA A 260 -8.11 -6.52 -26.59
N LEU A 261 -7.25 -7.29 -25.90
CA LEU A 261 -7.14 -7.21 -24.45
C LEU A 261 -6.82 -5.78 -24.01
N THR A 262 -7.35 -5.38 -22.85
CA THR A 262 -6.94 -4.09 -22.27
C THR A 262 -5.47 -4.14 -21.86
N GLU A 263 -4.83 -2.98 -21.72
CA GLU A 263 -3.45 -2.89 -21.22
C GLU A 263 -3.29 -3.57 -19.84
N ASP A 264 -4.29 -3.47 -18.97
CA ASP A 264 -4.30 -4.14 -17.66
C ASP A 264 -4.39 -5.66 -17.83
N GLN A 265 -5.27 -6.17 -18.71
CA GLN A 265 -5.39 -7.60 -18.99
C GLN A 265 -4.10 -8.17 -19.61
N MET A 266 -3.51 -7.45 -20.56
CA MET A 266 -2.24 -7.80 -21.20
C MET A 266 -1.10 -7.82 -20.17
N SER A 267 -1.05 -6.84 -19.27
CA SER A 267 -0.09 -6.82 -18.17
C SER A 267 -0.27 -8.00 -17.22
N ILE A 268 -1.50 -8.47 -17.00
CA ILE A 268 -1.76 -9.66 -16.19
C ILE A 268 -1.26 -10.92 -16.91
N CYS A 269 -1.56 -11.06 -18.20
CA CYS A 269 -1.15 -12.21 -19.02
C CYS A 269 0.38 -12.34 -19.05
N LYS A 270 1.10 -11.25 -19.36
CA LYS A 270 2.57 -11.21 -19.35
C LYS A 270 3.16 -11.68 -18.02
N TYR A 271 2.53 -11.26 -16.92
CA TYR A 271 2.99 -11.66 -15.61
C TYR A 271 2.73 -13.14 -15.33
N ILE A 272 1.58 -13.67 -15.74
CA ILE A 272 1.29 -15.10 -15.60
C ILE A 272 2.34 -15.91 -16.35
N VAL A 273 2.63 -15.59 -17.62
CA VAL A 273 3.67 -16.29 -18.42
C VAL A 273 4.99 -16.39 -17.67
N VAL A 274 5.51 -15.24 -17.24
CA VAL A 274 6.83 -15.15 -16.63
C VAL A 274 6.94 -15.99 -15.37
N TYR A 275 5.89 -16.03 -14.54
CA TYR A 275 5.95 -16.70 -13.24
C TYR A 275 5.28 -18.07 -13.21
N ALA A 276 4.66 -18.49 -14.30
CA ALA A 276 3.88 -19.71 -14.35
C ALA A 276 4.75 -20.94 -14.09
N ALA A 277 5.93 -21.02 -14.71
CA ALA A 277 6.86 -22.14 -14.54
C ALA A 277 7.28 -22.33 -13.07
N SER A 278 7.64 -21.23 -12.40
CA SER A 278 7.99 -21.24 -10.97
C SER A 278 6.79 -21.53 -10.05
N ALA A 279 5.55 -21.33 -10.54
CA ALA A 279 4.32 -21.58 -9.79
C ALA A 279 3.92 -23.05 -9.76
N GLN A 280 4.21 -23.81 -10.83
CA GLN A 280 3.60 -25.12 -11.11
C GLN A 280 3.68 -26.09 -9.93
N ASN A 281 4.83 -26.13 -9.24
CA ASN A 281 5.10 -27.02 -8.11
C ASN A 281 4.30 -26.71 -6.85
N LYS A 282 3.75 -25.51 -6.76
CA LYS A 282 2.98 -25.02 -5.61
C LYS A 282 1.49 -24.98 -5.89
N LEU A 283 1.07 -25.33 -7.10
CA LEU A 283 -0.33 -25.41 -7.51
C LEU A 283 -0.88 -26.81 -7.28
N ASP A 284 -2.16 -26.88 -6.93
CA ASP A 284 -2.94 -28.12 -6.99
C ASP A 284 -3.04 -28.64 -8.43
N GLU A 285 -3.37 -29.94 -8.56
CA GLU A 285 -3.40 -30.65 -9.84
C GLU A 285 -4.33 -29.98 -10.86
N ASP A 286 -5.54 -29.58 -10.43
CA ASP A 286 -6.51 -28.89 -11.28
C ASP A 286 -5.98 -27.53 -11.77
N SER A 287 -5.39 -26.74 -10.87
CA SER A 287 -4.83 -25.43 -11.20
C SER A 287 -3.62 -25.54 -12.13
N ARG A 288 -2.81 -26.59 -11.98
CA ARG A 288 -1.68 -26.88 -12.87
C ARG A 288 -2.17 -27.32 -14.25
N ALA A 289 -3.20 -28.16 -14.31
CA ALA A 289 -3.81 -28.58 -15.58
C ALA A 289 -4.40 -27.38 -16.35
N LEU A 290 -5.08 -26.46 -15.66
CA LEU A 290 -5.55 -25.21 -16.26
C LEU A 290 -4.39 -24.33 -16.76
N LEU A 291 -3.30 -24.28 -16.01
CA LEU A 291 -2.12 -23.50 -16.37
C LEU A 291 -1.44 -24.05 -17.64
N HIS A 292 -1.32 -25.37 -17.77
CA HIS A 292 -0.84 -26.04 -19.00
C HIS A 292 -1.82 -25.92 -20.17
N LEU A 293 -3.13 -25.79 -19.90
CA LEU A 293 -4.11 -25.52 -20.96
C LEU A 293 -3.91 -24.12 -21.56
N VAL A 294 -3.60 -23.13 -20.71
CA VAL A 294 -3.38 -21.74 -21.13
C VAL A 294 -1.98 -21.54 -21.74
N ILE A 295 -0.98 -22.28 -21.25
CA ILE A 295 0.42 -22.19 -21.69
C ILE A 295 0.96 -23.62 -21.93
N PRO A 296 0.74 -24.18 -23.13
CA PRO A 296 1.07 -25.58 -23.43
C PRO A 296 2.57 -25.89 -23.40
N ASP A 297 3.41 -24.95 -23.83
CA ASP A 297 4.87 -25.13 -23.98
C ASP A 297 5.64 -24.67 -22.72
N MET A 298 5.00 -24.70 -21.55
CA MET A 298 5.62 -24.22 -20.31
C MET A 298 6.81 -25.10 -19.90
N PRO A 299 7.99 -24.51 -19.58
CA PRO A 299 9.14 -25.29 -19.19
C PRO A 299 8.87 -26.09 -17.90
N GLU A 300 9.45 -27.29 -17.82
CA GLU A 300 9.46 -28.08 -16.59
C GLU A 300 10.24 -27.31 -15.51
N SER A 301 9.76 -27.38 -14.27
CA SER A 301 10.26 -26.55 -13.18
C SER A 301 11.72 -26.87 -12.79
N ASP A 302 12.68 -26.13 -13.30
CA ASP A 302 14.03 -26.13 -12.71
C ASP A 302 14.03 -25.26 -11.44
N SER A 303 14.51 -25.83 -10.34
CA SER A 303 14.25 -25.42 -8.96
C SER A 303 14.83 -24.08 -8.49
N ASP A 304 15.45 -23.25 -9.33
CA ASP A 304 16.29 -22.14 -8.84
C ASP A 304 16.26 -20.83 -9.65
N THR A 305 15.15 -20.48 -10.30
CA THR A 305 15.01 -19.14 -10.91
C THR A 305 14.45 -18.12 -9.90
N THR A 306 15.28 -17.71 -8.94
CA THR A 306 15.02 -16.51 -8.12
C THR A 306 15.61 -15.22 -8.71
N ASP A 307 16.31 -15.31 -9.85
CA ASP A 307 17.05 -14.18 -10.41
C ASP A 307 16.30 -13.45 -11.53
N TYR A 308 16.17 -12.14 -11.33
CA TYR A 308 15.70 -11.17 -12.30
C TYR A 308 16.83 -10.90 -13.32
N SER A 309 17.26 -11.91 -14.10
CA SER A 309 18.27 -11.75 -15.14
C SER A 309 17.78 -12.23 -16.50
N TYR A 310 17.57 -11.24 -17.36
CA TYR A 310 17.19 -11.28 -18.77
C TYR A 310 18.02 -12.25 -19.62
N SER A 311 17.34 -13.16 -20.33
CA SER A 311 17.79 -13.68 -21.63
C SER A 311 16.79 -13.23 -22.70
N ASN A 312 17.26 -12.40 -23.62
CA ASN A 312 16.49 -11.79 -24.71
C ASN A 312 16.15 -12.82 -25.81
N ASP A 313 15.11 -13.62 -25.63
CA ASP A 313 14.42 -14.28 -26.76
C ASP A 313 13.02 -13.68 -26.92
N SER A 314 12.99 -12.47 -27.49
CA SER A 314 11.77 -11.68 -27.69
C SER A 314 10.73 -12.36 -28.58
N ASP A 315 11.16 -13.24 -29.50
CA ASP A 315 10.25 -13.85 -30.47
C ASP A 315 9.40 -14.99 -29.87
N SER A 316 9.94 -15.75 -28.91
CA SER A 316 9.19 -16.80 -28.21
C SER A 316 8.18 -16.21 -27.22
N GLU A 317 8.58 -15.19 -26.45
CA GLU A 317 7.67 -14.51 -25.51
C GLU A 317 6.50 -13.82 -26.21
N LEU A 318 6.76 -13.14 -27.35
CA LEU A 318 5.69 -12.55 -28.15
C LEU A 318 4.70 -13.62 -28.64
N THR A 319 5.18 -14.79 -29.08
CA THR A 319 4.29 -15.88 -29.50
C THR A 319 3.47 -16.50 -28.36
N GLU A 320 4.02 -16.61 -27.15
CA GLU A 320 3.25 -17.09 -25.99
C GLU A 320 2.23 -16.05 -25.50
N ILE A 321 2.62 -14.78 -25.47
CA ILE A 321 1.72 -13.68 -25.12
C ILE A 321 0.57 -13.60 -26.14
N ASP A 322 0.86 -13.74 -27.43
CA ASP A 322 -0.15 -13.73 -28.50
C ASP A 322 -1.10 -14.95 -28.39
N ARG A 323 -0.57 -16.14 -28.03
CA ARG A 323 -1.39 -17.34 -27.78
C ARG A 323 -2.30 -17.18 -26.57
N ILE A 324 -1.81 -16.60 -25.49
CA ILE A 324 -2.61 -16.34 -24.29
C ILE A 324 -3.63 -15.26 -24.57
N GLU A 325 -3.26 -14.23 -25.32
CA GLU A 325 -4.21 -13.24 -25.80
C GLU A 325 -5.32 -13.89 -26.63
N GLN A 326 -4.98 -14.77 -27.59
CA GLN A 326 -5.99 -15.53 -28.32
C GLN A 326 -6.86 -16.39 -27.41
N TYR A 327 -6.27 -17.14 -26.47
CA TYR A 327 -7.02 -17.98 -25.55
C TYR A 327 -8.04 -17.17 -24.73
N PHE A 328 -7.64 -16.00 -24.20
CA PHE A 328 -8.54 -15.10 -23.45
C PHE A 328 -9.56 -14.36 -24.34
N LEU A 329 -9.29 -14.22 -25.64
CA LEU A 329 -10.27 -13.66 -26.59
C LEU A 329 -11.30 -14.72 -27.01
N GLU A 330 -10.92 -15.99 -27.01
CA GLU A 330 -11.74 -17.14 -27.42
C GLU A 330 -12.60 -17.72 -26.29
N ASN A 331 -12.17 -17.59 -25.02
CA ASN A 331 -12.80 -18.16 -23.83
C ASN A 331 -13.24 -17.10 -22.81
#